data_AF-A0A8C1ZQ85-F1
#
_entry.id   AF-A0A8C1ZQ85-F1
#
_cell.length_a   1.000
_cell.length_b   1.000
_cell.length_c   1.000
_cell.angle_alpha   90.00
_cell.angle_beta   90.00
_cell.angle_gamma   90.00
#
_symmetry.space_group_name_H-M   'P 1'
#
loop_
_entity.id
_entity.type
_entity.pdbx_description
1 polymer ?
#
loop_
_entity_poly.entity_id
_entity_poly.type
_entity_poly.pdbx_seq_one_letter_code
_entity_poly.pdbx_strand_id
1 'polypeptide(L)'
;MAHYRVSESKREQFRRYLEKAGVLESLTNVLVALYEETEKPNNALDFIKHQLGVGPEAEDAESLRLELNTLQQKYDQLMEENKELRSRVRYYPHTLFTADLTQTVIMCALCLCEVQLLQYEPAQGGGTE
;
A
#
# COMPACT_ATOMS: atom_id res chain seq x y z
N MET A 1 -43.79 -34.49 -31.70
CA MET A 1 -43.56 -33.03 -31.64
C MET A 1 -44.48 -32.46 -30.56
N ALA A 2 -43.95 -32.20 -29.37
CA ALA A 2 -44.77 -31.79 -28.22
C ALA A 2 -45.30 -30.37 -28.42
N HIS A 3 -46.61 -30.20 -28.29
CA HIS A 3 -47.31 -28.92 -28.35
C HIS A 3 -46.86 -28.00 -27.21
N TYR A 4 -45.91 -27.10 -27.49
CA TYR A 4 -45.62 -25.95 -26.64
C TYR A 4 -46.68 -24.87 -26.90
N ARG A 5 -47.91 -25.08 -26.38
CA ARG A 5 -48.79 -23.94 -26.08
C ARG A 5 -48.55 -23.54 -24.63
N VAL A 6 -47.34 -23.06 -24.33
CA VAL A 6 -47.21 -22.19 -23.16
C VAL A 6 -48.08 -20.99 -23.46
N SER A 7 -49.03 -20.69 -22.57
CA SER A 7 -49.88 -19.53 -22.71
C SER A 7 -48.98 -18.31 -22.91
N GLU A 8 -49.31 -17.43 -23.86
CA GLU A 8 -48.50 -16.25 -24.17
C GLU A 8 -48.18 -15.43 -22.92
N SER A 9 -49.11 -15.44 -21.95
CA SER A 9 -48.93 -14.89 -20.60
C SER A 9 -47.73 -15.46 -19.83
N LYS A 10 -47.52 -16.79 -19.80
CA LYS A 10 -46.38 -17.41 -19.14
C LYS A 10 -45.06 -17.11 -19.85
N ARG A 11 -45.06 -17.06 -21.19
CA ARG A 11 -43.88 -16.70 -21.98
C ARG A 11 -43.47 -15.25 -21.73
N GLU A 12 -44.45 -14.35 -21.69
CA GLU A 12 -44.24 -12.92 -21.42
C GLU A 12 -43.74 -12.69 -19.99
N GLN A 13 -44.29 -13.39 -18.99
CA GLN A 13 -43.80 -13.32 -17.62
C GLN A 13 -42.33 -13.75 -17.51
N PHE A 14 -41.94 -14.83 -18.20
CA PHE A 14 -40.54 -15.29 -18.20
C PHE A 14 -39.61 -14.28 -18.87
N ARG A 15 -40.03 -13.68 -19.99
CA ARG A 15 -39.29 -12.61 -20.65
C ARG A 15 -39.08 -11.42 -19.71
N ARG A 16 -40.13 -10.91 -19.08
CA ARG A 16 -40.04 -9.78 -18.13
C ARG A 16 -39.16 -10.11 -16.92
N TYR A 17 -39.17 -11.35 -16.46
CA TYR A 17 -38.27 -11.80 -15.41
C TYR A 17 -36.80 -11.67 -15.85
N LEU A 18 -36.46 -12.14 -17.05
CA LEU A 18 -35.10 -12.03 -17.59
C LEU A 18 -34.68 -10.58 -17.87
N GLU A 19 -35.59 -9.75 -18.37
CA GLU A 19 -35.37 -8.30 -18.53
C GLU A 19 -35.10 -7.64 -17.17
N LYS A 20 -35.95 -7.90 -16.17
CA LYS A 20 -35.79 -7.32 -14.82
C LYS A 20 -34.53 -7.80 -14.11
N ALA A 21 -34.12 -9.05 -14.34
CA ALA A 21 -32.88 -9.62 -13.81
C ALA A 21 -31.63 -9.18 -14.57
N GLY A 22 -31.75 -8.42 -15.67
CA GLY A 22 -30.61 -7.95 -16.47
C GLY A 22 -29.93 -9.04 -17.32
N VAL A 23 -30.49 -10.25 -17.39
CA VAL A 23 -29.89 -11.37 -18.13
C VAL A 23 -29.81 -11.06 -19.62
N LEU A 24 -30.85 -10.43 -20.17
CA LEU A 24 -30.88 -10.07 -21.59
C LEU A 24 -29.88 -8.98 -21.94
N GLU A 25 -29.67 -8.01 -21.05
CA GLU A 25 -28.68 -6.95 -21.23
C GLU A 25 -27.26 -7.52 -21.18
N SER A 26 -26.98 -8.37 -20.20
CA SER A 26 -25.69 -9.06 -20.08
C SER A 26 -25.38 -9.92 -21.32
N LEU A 27 -26.32 -10.75 -21.77
CA LEU A 27 -26.16 -11.55 -22.99
C LEU A 27 -25.95 -10.67 -24.24
N THR A 28 -26.65 -9.54 -24.32
CA THR A 28 -26.47 -8.59 -25.43
C THR A 28 -25.05 -8.02 -25.44
N ASN A 29 -24.54 -7.60 -24.28
CA ASN A 29 -23.19 -7.05 -24.16
C ASN A 29 -22.11 -8.07 -24.53
N VAL A 30 -22.25 -9.34 -24.12
CA VAL A 30 -21.31 -10.42 -24.49
C VAL A 30 -21.33 -10.66 -26.01
N LEU A 31 -22.51 -10.66 -26.63
CA LEU A 31 -22.62 -10.85 -28.08
C LEU A 31 -22.06 -9.66 -28.88
N VAL A 32 -22.22 -8.43 -28.35
CA VAL A 32 -21.59 -7.23 -28.94
C VAL A 32 -20.07 -7.33 -28.84
N ALA A 33 -19.53 -7.70 -27.67
CA ALA A 33 -18.09 -7.87 -27.49
C ALA A 33 -17.51 -8.91 -28.50
N LEU A 34 -18.19 -10.05 -28.67
CA LEU A 34 -17.80 -11.06 -29.66
C LEU A 34 -17.91 -10.56 -31.11
N TYR A 35 -18.82 -9.62 -31.38
CA TYR A 35 -18.97 -9.02 -32.71
C TYR A 35 -17.87 -7.99 -33.02
N GLU A 36 -17.46 -7.21 -32.01
CA GLU A 36 -16.41 -6.18 -32.12
C GLU A 36 -15.00 -6.77 -32.19
N GLU A 37 -14.82 -8.03 -31.83
CA GLU A 37 -13.53 -8.69 -31.78
C GLU A 37 -12.91 -8.87 -33.18
N THR A 38 -11.72 -8.28 -33.37
CA THR A 38 -11.03 -8.23 -34.68
C THR A 38 -10.53 -9.59 -35.14
N GLU A 39 -10.19 -10.48 -34.21
CA GLU A 39 -9.85 -11.88 -34.47
C GLU A 39 -10.92 -12.78 -33.86
N LYS A 40 -11.85 -13.25 -34.68
CA LYS A 40 -12.94 -14.10 -34.18
C LYS A 40 -12.37 -15.40 -33.60
N PRO A 41 -12.72 -15.75 -32.35
CA PRO A 41 -12.23 -16.98 -31.74
C PRO A 41 -12.72 -18.20 -32.52
N ASN A 42 -11.85 -19.20 -32.69
CA ASN A 42 -12.19 -20.47 -33.35
C ASN A 42 -13.35 -21.20 -32.66
N ASN A 43 -13.56 -20.96 -31.36
CA ASN A 43 -14.69 -21.47 -30.59
C ASN A 43 -15.44 -20.35 -29.87
N ALA A 44 -16.47 -19.82 -30.53
CA ALA A 44 -17.33 -18.76 -29.99
C ALA A 44 -18.03 -19.16 -28.67
N LEU A 45 -18.31 -20.45 -28.46
CA LEU A 45 -18.96 -20.91 -27.22
C LEU A 45 -18.05 -20.80 -26.01
N ASP A 46 -16.74 -21.01 -26.18
CA ASP A 46 -15.80 -20.92 -25.06
C ASP A 46 -15.56 -19.46 -24.68
N PHE A 47 -15.54 -18.54 -25.65
CA PHE A 47 -15.52 -17.10 -25.40
C PHE A 47 -16.72 -16.66 -24.57
N ILE A 48 -17.93 -17.05 -24.96
CA ILE A 48 -19.16 -16.69 -24.24
C ILE A 48 -19.15 -17.24 -22.81
N LYS A 49 -18.66 -18.48 -22.59
CA LYS A 49 -18.53 -19.05 -21.24
C LYS A 49 -17.57 -18.27 -20.37
N HIS A 50 -16.43 -17.86 -20.92
CA HIS A 50 -15.45 -17.06 -20.22
C HIS A 50 -16.02 -15.68 -19.85
N GLN A 51 -16.64 -15.00 -20.81
CA GLN A 51 -17.19 -13.66 -20.62
C GLN A 51 -18.38 -13.61 -19.65
N LEU A 52 -19.16 -14.69 -19.55
CA LEU A 52 -20.25 -14.83 -18.58
C LEU A 52 -19.79 -15.26 -17.19
N GLY A 53 -18.48 -15.41 -16.95
CA GLY A 53 -17.93 -15.88 -15.67
C GLY A 53 -18.23 -17.35 -15.37
N VAL A 54 -18.60 -18.14 -16.37
CA VAL A 54 -18.84 -19.60 -16.24
C VAL A 54 -17.55 -20.39 -16.57
N GLY A 55 -16.42 -19.69 -16.77
CA GLY A 55 -15.06 -20.22 -16.89
C GLY A 55 -14.36 -20.35 -15.53
N PRO A 56 -13.11 -20.86 -15.48
CA PRO A 56 -12.49 -21.30 -14.23
C PRO A 56 -12.18 -20.09 -13.32
N GLU A 57 -13.14 -19.74 -12.46
CA GLU A 57 -12.97 -18.82 -11.32
C GLU A 57 -11.73 -19.14 -10.47
N ALA A 58 -11.21 -20.38 -10.58
CA ALA A 58 -9.97 -20.81 -9.96
C ALA A 58 -8.74 -20.01 -10.42
N GLU A 59 -8.65 -19.59 -11.68
CA GLU A 59 -7.46 -18.88 -12.19
C GLU A 59 -7.48 -17.41 -11.73
N ASP A 60 -8.64 -16.76 -11.76
CA ASP A 60 -8.83 -15.42 -11.21
C ASP A 60 -8.69 -15.40 -9.69
N ALA A 61 -9.19 -16.42 -8.98
CA ALA A 61 -9.05 -16.52 -7.53
C ALA A 61 -7.58 -16.73 -7.11
N GLU A 62 -6.81 -17.55 -7.83
CA GLU A 62 -5.39 -17.75 -7.57
C GLU A 62 -4.56 -16.51 -7.93
N SER A 63 -4.87 -15.83 -9.04
CA SER A 63 -4.24 -14.55 -9.41
C SER A 63 -4.49 -13.48 -8.32
N LEU A 64 -5.73 -13.32 -7.89
CA LEU A 64 -6.10 -12.39 -6.82
C LEU A 64 -5.42 -12.73 -5.48
N ARG A 65 -5.28 -14.03 -5.16
CA ARG A 65 -4.54 -14.48 -3.96
C ARG A 65 -3.06 -14.10 -4.04
N LEU A 66 -2.43 -14.28 -5.20
CA LEU A 66 -1.03 -13.92 -5.42
C LEU A 66 -0.81 -12.40 -5.30
N GLU A 67 -1.72 -11.61 -5.86
CA GLU A 67 -1.70 -10.15 -5.73
C GLU A 67 -1.84 -9.71 -4.27
N LEU A 68 -2.80 -10.28 -3.53
CA LEU A 68 -2.97 -10.00 -2.10
C LEU A 68 -1.70 -10.34 -1.31
N ASN A 69 -1.06 -11.48 -1.57
CA ASN A 69 0.18 -11.86 -0.90
C ASN A 69 1.32 -10.88 -1.20
N THR A 70 1.47 -10.51 -2.47
CA THR A 70 2.49 -9.55 -2.93
C THR A 70 2.27 -8.18 -2.29
N LEU A 71 1.01 -7.73 -2.21
CA LEU A 71 0.66 -6.44 -1.62
C LEU A 71 0.88 -6.42 -0.11
N GLN A 72 0.56 -7.53 0.58
CA GLN A 72 0.83 -7.72 2.00
C GLN A 72 2.34 -7.63 2.29
N GLN A 73 3.17 -8.34 1.51
CA GLN A 73 4.64 -8.28 1.67
C GLN A 73 5.19 -6.87 1.49
N LYS A 74 4.69 -6.13 0.49
CA LYS A 74 5.08 -4.72 0.27
C LYS A 74 4.62 -3.83 1.43
N TYR A 75 3.41 -4.03 1.94
CA TYR A 75 2.92 -3.29 3.09
C TYR A 75 3.80 -3.51 4.32
N ASP A 76 4.17 -4.76 4.60
CA ASP A 76 5.03 -5.09 5.73
C ASP A 76 6.44 -4.49 5.59
N GLN A 77 7.03 -4.56 4.39
CA GLN A 77 8.31 -3.90 4.09
C GLN A 77 8.24 -2.38 4.29
N LEU A 78 7.22 -1.72 3.72
CA LEU A 78 7.05 -0.28 3.87
C LEU A 78 6.81 0.11 5.34
N MET A 79 6.09 -0.72 6.10
CA MET A 79 5.88 -0.50 7.54
C MET A 79 7.17 -0.62 8.34
N GLU A 80 8.01 -1.60 8.03
CA GLU A 80 9.34 -1.76 8.64
C GLU A 80 10.23 -0.56 8.33
N GLU A 81 10.31 -0.14 7.06
CA GLU A 81 11.08 1.04 6.63
C GLU A 81 10.56 2.31 7.30
N ASN A 82 9.23 2.49 7.39
CA ASN A 82 8.64 3.66 8.04
C ASN A 82 8.99 3.69 9.53
N LYS A 83 8.97 2.54 10.20
CA LYS A 83 9.36 2.41 11.60
C LYS A 83 10.84 2.72 11.79
N GLU A 84 11.70 2.24 10.89
CA GLU A 84 13.14 2.52 10.95
C GLU A 84 13.42 4.02 10.72
N LEU A 85 12.83 4.62 9.69
CA LEU A 85 12.97 6.04 9.39
C LEU A 85 12.46 6.90 10.54
N ARG A 86 11.31 6.59 11.14
CA ARG A 86 10.80 7.28 12.33
C ARG A 86 11.75 7.16 13.52
N SER A 87 12.39 6.01 13.70
CA SER A 87 13.37 5.80 14.76
C SER A 87 14.63 6.63 14.52
N ARG A 88 15.13 6.67 13.28
CA ARG A 88 16.26 7.52 12.88
C ARG A 88 15.95 9.01 13.09
N VAL A 89 14.79 9.47 12.62
CA VAL A 89 14.32 10.85 12.80
C VAL A 89 14.20 11.23 14.29
N ARG A 90 13.78 10.31 15.17
CA ARG A 90 13.74 10.56 16.62
C ARG A 90 15.14 10.68 17.24
N TYR A 91 16.14 9.99 16.70
CA TYR A 91 17.50 10.00 17.24
C TYR A 91 18.27 11.29 16.91
N TYR A 92 18.12 11.85 15.70
CA TYR A 92 18.81 13.07 15.28
C TYR A 92 18.60 14.32 16.18
N PRO A 93 17.40 14.68 16.66
CA PRO A 93 17.24 15.81 17.56
C PRO A 93 17.83 15.54 18.95
N HIS A 94 17.85 14.29 19.41
CA HIS A 94 18.42 13.94 20.71
C HIS A 94 19.94 14.05 20.72
N THR A 95 20.61 13.56 19.66
CA THR A 95 22.08 13.65 19.57
C THR A 95 22.58 15.07 19.40
N LEU A 96 21.90 15.89 18.59
CA LEU A 96 22.24 17.30 18.41
C LEU A 96 22.07 18.08 19.73
N PHE A 97 21.00 17.84 20.48
CA PHE A 97 20.76 18.51 21.76
C PHE A 97 21.78 18.10 22.84
N THR A 98 22.17 16.82 22.89
CA THR A 98 23.23 16.37 23.83
C THR A 98 24.61 16.90 23.44
N ALA A 99 24.92 17.01 22.16
CA ALA A 99 26.20 17.56 21.68
C ALA A 99 26.32 19.04 22.06
N ASP A 100 25.29 19.85 21.83
CA ASP A 100 25.26 21.27 22.20
C ASP A 100 25.42 21.48 23.72
N LEU A 101 24.74 20.66 24.53
CA LEU A 101 24.88 20.71 25.99
C LEU A 101 26.30 20.34 26.45
N THR A 102 26.90 19.28 25.90
CA THR A 102 28.28 18.90 26.24
C THR A 102 29.30 19.96 25.82
N GLN A 103 29.13 20.56 24.64
CA GLN A 103 30.00 21.63 24.14
C GLN A 103 29.92 22.87 25.05
N THR A 104 28.71 23.24 25.48
CA THR A 104 28.47 24.37 26.39
C THR A 104 29.07 24.15 27.78
N VAL A 105 28.92 22.95 28.33
CA VAL A 105 29.48 22.61 29.66
C VAL A 105 31.01 22.57 29.62
N ILE A 106 31.62 22.05 28.55
CA ILE A 106 33.08 22.05 28.37
C ILE A 106 33.61 23.49 28.23
N MET A 107 32.94 24.34 27.45
CA MET A 107 33.30 25.77 27.34
C MET A 107 33.24 26.48 28.69
N CYS A 108 32.18 26.28 29.47
CA CYS A 108 32.08 26.87 30.81
C CYS A 108 33.18 26.37 31.76
N ALA A 109 33.53 25.08 31.72
CA ALA A 109 34.57 24.52 32.57
C ALA A 109 35.97 25.05 32.23
N LEU A 110 36.28 25.19 30.93
CA LEU A 110 37.55 25.77 30.47
C LEU A 110 37.64 27.27 30.83
N CYS A 111 36.56 28.02 30.63
CA CYS A 111 36.51 29.44 30.98
C CYS A 111 36.69 29.67 32.49
N LEU A 112 36.04 28.86 33.33
CA LEU A 112 36.22 28.92 34.79
C LEU A 112 37.66 28.58 35.21
N CYS A 113 38.30 27.62 34.54
CA CYS A 113 39.69 27.25 34.81
C CYS A 113 40.67 28.36 34.40
N GLU A 114 40.47 29.01 33.24
CA GLU A 114 41.25 30.18 32.83
C GLU A 114 41.09 31.35 33.81
N VAL A 115 39.87 31.62 34.27
CA VAL A 115 39.63 32.69 35.27
C VAL A 115 40.29 32.36 36.61
N GLN A 116 40.28 31.10 37.05
CA GLN A 116 41.00 30.67 38.26
C GLN A 116 42.52 30.79 38.12
N LEU A 117 43.08 30.49 36.95
CA LEU A 117 44.50 30.65 36.67
C LEU A 117 44.93 32.13 36.56
N LEU A 118 44.05 33.02 36.08
CA LEU A 118 44.31 34.46 36.05
C LEU A 118 44.20 35.13 37.44
N GLN A 119 43.43 34.54 38.36
CA GLN A 119 43.36 34.96 39.76
C GLN A 119 44.49 34.37 40.62
N TYR A 120 45.28 33.45 40.07
CA TYR A 120 46.44 32.89 40.74
C TYR A 120 47.62 33.85 40.64
N GLU A 121 47.72 34.80 41.58
CA GLU A 121 48.97 35.54 41.78
C GLU A 121 50.03 34.59 42.34
N PRO A 122 51.15 34.35 41.65
CA PRO A 122 52.26 33.63 42.24
C PRO A 122 52.83 34.52 43.35
N ALA A 123 52.77 34.04 44.60
CA ALA A 123 53.42 34.69 45.72
C ALA A 123 54.92 34.88 45.38
N GLN A 124 55.28 36.09 44.98
CA GLN A 124 56.68 36.46 44.77
C GLN A 124 57.38 36.41 46.12
N GLY A 125 58.47 35.65 46.17
CA GLY A 125 59.27 35.49 47.36
C GLY A 125 59.90 36.81 47.82
N GLY A 126 60.03 36.92 49.14
CA GLY A 126 61.09 37.63 49.83
C GLY A 126 61.35 36.80 51.10
N GLY A 127 62.54 36.25 51.35
CA GLY A 127 63.85 36.88 51.25
C GLY A 127 64.26 37.30 52.66
N THR A 128 65.45 36.88 53.09
CA THR A 128 66.18 37.22 54.34
C THR A 128 65.55 36.64 55.62
N GLU A 129 66.23 35.87 56.47
CA GLU A 129 67.64 35.70 56.85
C GLU A 129 67.88 34.27 57.36
#